data_AF-A0A9D9I0A8-F1
#
_entry.id   AF-A0A9D9I0A8-F1
#
_cell.length_a   1.000
_cell.length_b   1.000
_cell.length_c   1.000
_cell.angle_alpha   90.00
_cell.angle_beta   90.00
_cell.angle_gamma   90.00
#
_symmetry.space_group_name_H-M   'P 1'
#
loop_
_entity.id
_entity.type
_entity.pdbx_description
1 polymer ?
#
loop_
_entity_poly.entity_id
_entity_poly.type
_entity_poly.pdbx_seq_one_letter_code
_entity_poly.pdbx_strand_id
1 'polypeptide(L)' 'MLKIGSHVGMSGKEMFLGSVKEAVSYGANTFMIYTG' A
#
# COMPACT_ATOMS: atom_id res chain seq x y z
N MET A 1 7.59 -12.61 -13.16
CA MET A 1 7.86 -11.36 -12.41
C MET A 1 7.55 -11.61 -10.94
N LEU A 2 8.51 -11.39 -10.05
CA LEU A 2 8.32 -11.58 -8.61
C LEU A 2 7.47 -10.43 -8.03
N LYS A 3 6.54 -10.74 -7.12
CA LYS A 3 5.71 -9.75 -6.43
C LYS A 3 6.26 -9.52 -5.02
N ILE A 4 6.67 -8.30 -4.69
CA ILE A 4 7.27 -7.89 -3.42
C ILE A 4 6.60 -6.61 -2.92
N GLY A 5 6.33 -6.59 -1.61
CA GLY A 5 5.74 -5.45 -0.92
C GLY A 5 5.57 -5.67 0.57
N SER A 6 4.82 -4.76 1.19
CA SER A 6 4.64 -4.68 2.64
C SER A 6 3.16 -4.57 3.03
N HIS A 7 2.89 -4.65 4.33
CA HIS A 7 1.61 -4.23 4.89
C HIS A 7 1.58 -2.70 4.95
N VAL A 8 0.53 -2.09 4.40
CA VAL A 8 0.30 -0.64 4.40
C VAL A 8 -1.05 -0.33 5.04
N GLY A 9 -1.18 0.86 5.63
CA GLY A 9 -2.40 1.28 6.31
C GLY A 9 -3.44 1.86 5.34
N MET A 10 -4.72 1.57 5.57
CA MET A 10 -5.82 2.27 4.89
C MET A 10 -6.45 3.27 5.87
N SER A 11 -6.11 4.55 5.74
CA SER A 11 -6.57 5.59 6.67
C SER A 11 -6.63 6.98 6.02
N GLY A 12 -7.22 7.93 6.75
CA GLY A 12 -7.29 9.34 6.33
C GLY A 12 -8.21 9.59 5.14
N LYS A 13 -8.11 10.78 4.54
CA LYS A 13 -9.02 11.20 3.47
C LYS A 13 -8.82 10.45 2.15
N GLU A 14 -7.60 9.99 1.88
CA GLU A 14 -7.26 9.31 0.62
C GLU A 14 -7.56 7.80 0.65
N MET A 15 -7.74 7.22 1.85
CA MET A 15 -8.08 5.80 2.05
C MET A 15 -7.19 4.89 1.20
N PHE A 16 -7.78 4.08 0.31
CA PHE A 16 -7.06 3.15 -0.55
C PHE A 16 -6.05 3.83 -1.48
N LEU A 17 -6.32 5.04 -1.97
CA LEU A 17 -5.37 5.77 -2.80
C LEU A 17 -4.10 6.12 -2.01
N GLY A 18 -4.25 6.44 -0.72
CA GLY A 18 -3.12 6.67 0.19
C GLY A 18 -2.27 5.41 0.34
N SER A 19 -2.91 4.25 0.55
CA SER A 19 -2.23 2.96 0.65
C SER A 19 -1.44 2.62 -0.64
N VAL A 20 -2.00 2.93 -1.82
CA VAL A 20 -1.31 2.75 -3.10
C VAL A 20 -0.09 3.67 -3.21
N LYS A 21 -0.24 4.96 -2.86
CA LYS A 21 0.88 5.91 -2.89
C LYS A 21 2.01 5.48 -1.97
N GLU A 22 1.69 4.98 -0.77
CA GLU A 22 2.65 4.44 0.18
C GLU A 22 3.41 3.23 -0.42
N ALA A 23 2.69 2.24 -0.96
CA ALA A 23 3.31 1.08 -1.59
C ALA A 23 4.22 1.46 -2.78
N VAL A 24 3.79 2.41 -3.61
CA VAL A 24 4.59 2.93 -4.73
C VAL A 24 5.83 3.65 -4.22
N SER A 25 5.76 4.41 -3.12
CA SER A 25 6.91 5.09 -2.52
C SER A 25 8.00 4.12 -2.04
N TYR A 26 7.64 2.86 -1.77
CA TYR A 26 8.58 1.79 -1.41
C TYR A 26 9.14 1.03 -2.63
N GLY A 27 8.73 1.39 -3.85
CA GLY A 27 9.05 0.62 -5.06
C GLY A 27 8.39 -0.77 -5.09
N ALA A 28 7.31 -0.96 -4.33
CA ALA A 28 6.61 -2.23 -4.26
C ALA A 28 5.72 -2.45 -5.50
N ASN A 29 5.56 -3.70 -5.90
CA ASN A 29 4.68 -4.10 -7.01
C ASN A 29 3.52 -5.01 -6.55
N THR A 30 3.41 -5.23 -5.24
CA THR A 30 2.25 -5.76 -4.53
C THR A 30 2.23 -5.15 -3.14
N PHE A 31 1.16 -5.27 -2.38
CA PHE A 31 1.07 -4.86 -0.99
C PHE A 31 -0.16 -5.52 -0.35
N MET A 32 -0.20 -5.56 0.98
CA MET A 32 -1.38 -5.96 1.74
C MET A 32 -1.91 -4.74 2.51
N ILE A 33 -3.22 -4.56 2.51
CA ILE A 33 -3.87 -3.46 3.24
C ILE A 33 -4.38 -3.95 4.59
N TYR A 34 -4.10 -3.18 5.64
CA TYR A 34 -4.77 -3.31 6.93
C TYR A 34 -5.84 -2.22 7.03
N THR A 35 -7.09 -2.62 7.19
CA THR A 35 -8.22 -1.69 7.13
C THR A 35 -8.57 -1.03 8.45
N GLY A 36 -7.99 -1.51 9.58
CA GLY A 36 -8.26 -0.98 10.91
C GLY A 36 -9.74 -1.06 11.26
#